data_AF-A0A7J5GVD8-F1
#
_entry.id   AF-A0A7J5GVD8-F1
#
_cell.length_a   1.000
_cell.length_b   1.000
_cell.length_c   1.000
_cell.angle_alpha   90.00
_cell.angle_beta   90.00
_cell.angle_gamma   90.00
#
_symmetry.space_group_name_H-M   'P 1'
#
loop_
_entity.id
_entity.type
_entity.pdbx_description
1 polymer ?
#
loop_
_entity_poly.entity_id
_entity_poly.type
_entity_poly.pdbx_seq_one_letter_code
_entity_poly.pdbx_strand_id
1 'polypeptide(L)'
;MIRKIHLVAAATAAVLCSACDTHIDVPDTAVRPGHILCEDGTALPYAQYEQSGKKAIAVVFDTEKRGDTEGDGYAVYLWDIAPQAFADSLGIAQGTSADIMAYDGNENTFALYDTQETASPMAEAVFDLWRYGQSAYVPSVAEMRLLYTMRKIINPVIEQCGGEPLPLDENDCWYWTSTEVEKQQTAKAWLYSMGSGAMQETPKVQAHRVRPIITINE
;
A
#
# COMPACT_ATOMS: atom_id res chain seq x y z
N MET A 1 -40.61 85.42 -28.99
CA MET A 1 -39.20 85.79 -29.30
C MET A 1 -38.50 86.08 -27.98
N ILE A 2 -37.27 85.55 -27.78
CA ILE A 2 -36.36 85.54 -26.59
C ILE A 2 -36.05 84.07 -26.22
N ARG A 3 -34.89 83.50 -26.64
CA ARG A 3 -33.57 83.40 -25.94
C ARG A 3 -33.62 82.42 -24.73
N LYS A 4 -32.66 81.52 -24.43
CA LYS A 4 -31.31 81.14 -24.92
C LYS A 4 -30.81 79.98 -23.99
N ILE A 5 -29.65 79.36 -24.30
CA ILE A 5 -28.70 78.59 -23.42
C ILE A 5 -28.97 77.07 -23.29
N HIS A 6 -28.24 76.21 -24.02
CA HIS A 6 -26.99 75.46 -23.68
C HIS A 6 -27.14 74.37 -22.61
N LEU A 7 -26.72 73.12 -22.92
CA LEU A 7 -25.84 72.33 -22.06
C LEU A 7 -25.32 71.05 -22.77
N VAL A 8 -24.07 70.73 -22.46
CA VAL A 8 -23.24 69.60 -22.91
C VAL A 8 -23.59 68.33 -22.14
N ALA A 9 -23.51 67.14 -22.75
CA ALA A 9 -23.30 65.89 -22.01
C ALA A 9 -22.47 64.90 -22.82
N ALA A 10 -21.25 64.66 -22.36
CA ALA A 10 -20.36 63.59 -22.80
C ALA A 10 -20.81 62.25 -22.17
N ALA A 11 -20.72 61.15 -22.91
CA ALA A 11 -20.88 59.81 -22.37
C ALA A 11 -19.61 59.00 -22.69
N THR A 12 -18.70 58.94 -21.71
CA THR A 12 -17.54 58.06 -21.71
C THR A 12 -17.99 56.69 -21.23
N ALA A 13 -18.02 55.70 -22.13
CA ALA A 13 -18.32 54.32 -21.76
C ALA A 13 -17.07 53.68 -21.13
N ALA A 14 -17.05 53.59 -19.80
CA ALA A 14 -16.07 52.78 -19.08
C ALA A 14 -16.52 51.31 -19.14
N VAL A 15 -15.85 50.51 -19.98
CA VAL A 15 -15.95 49.05 -19.93
C VAL A 15 -15.14 48.58 -18.74
N LEU A 16 -15.83 48.18 -17.67
CA LEU A 16 -15.23 47.46 -16.56
C LEU A 16 -15.02 46.01 -17.00
N CYS A 17 -13.79 45.65 -17.35
CA CYS A 17 -13.38 44.25 -17.43
C CYS A 17 -13.38 43.68 -16.00
N SER A 18 -14.45 42.96 -15.65
CA SER A 18 -14.41 42.07 -14.50
C SER A 18 -13.56 40.86 -14.87
N ALA A 19 -12.32 40.84 -14.37
CA ALA A 19 -11.55 39.61 -14.33
C ALA A 19 -12.20 38.71 -13.26
N CYS A 20 -13.07 37.80 -13.70
CA CYS A 20 -13.53 36.70 -12.86
C CYS A 20 -12.37 35.71 -12.73
N ASP A 21 -11.51 35.95 -11.75
CA ASP A 21 -10.47 34.99 -11.35
C ASP A 21 -11.17 33.86 -10.57
N THR A 22 -11.80 32.96 -11.31
CA THR A 22 -12.34 31.72 -10.74
C THR A 22 -11.15 30.82 -10.52
N HIS A 23 -10.64 30.79 -9.29
CA HIS A 23 -9.70 29.77 -8.84
C HIS A 23 -10.39 28.42 -9.06
N ILE A 24 -10.04 27.73 -10.15
CA ILE A 24 -10.43 26.33 -10.34
C ILE A 24 -9.56 25.58 -9.34
N ASP A 25 -10.13 25.25 -8.18
CA ASP A 25 -9.53 24.27 -7.28
C ASP A 25 -9.52 22.94 -8.03
N VAL A 26 -8.41 22.67 -8.74
CA VAL A 26 -8.15 21.36 -9.31
C VAL A 26 -8.12 20.39 -8.13
N PRO A 27 -8.99 19.37 -8.10
CA PRO A 27 -9.01 18.44 -6.99
C PRO A 27 -7.64 17.78 -6.88
N ASP A 28 -7.04 17.89 -5.71
CA ASP A 28 -5.83 17.18 -5.37
C ASP A 28 -6.10 15.67 -5.40
N THR A 29 -5.54 15.01 -6.41
CA THR A 29 -5.72 13.57 -6.67
C THR A 29 -4.52 12.75 -6.18
N ALA A 30 -3.52 13.38 -5.54
CA ALA A 30 -2.33 12.70 -5.09
C ALA A 30 -2.65 11.64 -4.03
N VAL A 31 -2.15 10.43 -4.24
CA VAL A 31 -2.22 9.34 -3.26
C VAL A 31 -1.25 9.63 -2.12
N ARG A 32 -1.66 9.35 -0.87
CA ARG A 32 -0.85 9.60 0.34
C ARG A 32 -0.99 8.47 1.36
N PRO A 33 0.01 8.26 2.24
CA PRO A 33 -0.16 7.38 3.38
C PRO A 33 -1.41 7.73 4.21
N GLY A 34 -2.17 6.71 4.57
CA GLY A 34 -3.48 6.82 5.21
C GLY A 34 -4.67 6.93 4.25
N HIS A 35 -4.45 7.01 2.92
CA HIS A 35 -5.54 6.84 1.96
C HIS A 35 -6.02 5.38 1.93
N ILE A 36 -7.29 5.19 1.62
CA ILE A 36 -7.97 3.90 1.59
C ILE A 36 -7.94 3.40 0.16
N LEU A 37 -7.29 2.27 -0.07
CA LEU A 37 -7.32 1.57 -1.34
C LEU A 37 -8.60 0.72 -1.40
N CYS A 38 -9.41 0.97 -2.42
CA CYS A 38 -10.68 0.31 -2.67
C CYS A 38 -10.53 -0.85 -3.66
N GLU A 39 -11.52 -1.76 -3.69
CA GLU A 39 -11.50 -2.93 -4.57
C GLU A 39 -11.45 -2.59 -6.07
N ASP A 40 -11.89 -1.39 -6.45
CA ASP A 40 -11.86 -0.88 -7.83
C ASP A 40 -10.53 -0.22 -8.23
N GLY A 41 -9.52 -0.26 -7.35
CA GLY A 41 -8.18 0.31 -7.58
C GLY A 41 -8.02 1.76 -7.16
N THR A 42 -9.10 2.44 -6.76
CA THR A 42 -9.01 3.85 -6.35
C THR A 42 -8.49 4.00 -4.92
N ALA A 43 -7.60 4.98 -4.71
CA ALA A 43 -7.13 5.38 -3.39
C ALA A 43 -7.76 6.72 -2.97
N LEU A 44 -8.52 6.73 -1.88
CA LEU A 44 -9.30 7.89 -1.43
C LEU A 44 -8.92 8.33 -0.01
N PRO A 45 -8.93 9.64 0.31
CA PRO A 45 -8.95 10.09 1.70
C PRO A 45 -10.19 9.54 2.44
N TYR A 46 -10.08 9.26 3.74
CA TYR A 46 -11.16 8.63 4.51
C TYR A 46 -12.52 9.31 4.37
N ALA A 47 -12.56 10.65 4.43
CA ALA A 47 -13.81 11.41 4.30
C ALA A 47 -14.51 11.22 2.95
N GLN A 48 -13.75 11.00 1.87
CA GLN A 48 -14.30 10.71 0.55
C GLN A 48 -14.70 9.24 0.44
N TYR A 49 -13.88 8.34 0.99
CA TYR A 49 -14.20 6.91 1.07
C TYR A 49 -15.55 6.66 1.77
N GLU A 50 -15.78 7.29 2.92
CA GLU A 50 -17.01 7.14 3.71
C GLU A 50 -18.28 7.51 2.91
N GLN A 51 -18.16 8.46 1.99
CA GLN A 51 -19.28 8.92 1.13
C GLN A 51 -19.37 8.15 -0.19
N SER A 52 -18.35 7.36 -0.54
CA SER A 52 -18.23 6.73 -1.86
C SER A 52 -19.08 5.46 -2.02
N GLY A 53 -19.43 4.79 -0.92
CA GLY A 53 -20.06 3.47 -0.94
C GLY A 53 -19.16 2.34 -1.45
N LYS A 54 -17.87 2.62 -1.70
CA LYS A 54 -16.88 1.63 -2.13
C LYS A 54 -16.46 0.72 -0.98
N LYS A 55 -15.88 -0.42 -1.32
CA LYS A 55 -15.33 -1.37 -0.36
C LYS A 55 -13.83 -1.15 -0.20
N ALA A 56 -13.40 -0.82 1.01
CA ALA A 56 -11.99 -0.78 1.39
C ALA A 56 -11.38 -2.19 1.40
N ILE A 57 -10.14 -2.31 0.93
CA ILE A 57 -9.37 -3.56 0.99
C ILE A 57 -8.00 -3.38 1.65
N ALA A 58 -7.43 -2.17 1.56
CA ALA A 58 -6.10 -1.87 2.08
C ALA A 58 -5.96 -0.38 2.45
N VAL A 59 -4.90 -0.05 3.18
CA VAL A 59 -4.53 1.33 3.53
C VAL A 59 -3.13 1.61 3.00
N VAL A 60 -2.99 2.72 2.27
CA VAL A 60 -1.69 3.19 1.76
C VAL A 60 -0.77 3.49 2.93
N PHE A 61 0.45 2.96 2.91
CA PHE A 61 1.46 3.25 3.93
C PHE A 61 2.73 3.87 3.35
N ASP A 62 2.91 3.79 2.04
CA ASP A 62 4.08 4.34 1.36
C ASP A 62 3.69 4.88 -0.02
N THR A 63 4.31 6.00 -0.42
CA THR A 63 4.13 6.64 -1.74
C THR A 63 5.45 7.22 -2.26
N GLU A 64 6.59 6.75 -1.74
CA GLU A 64 7.89 7.26 -2.14
C GLU A 64 8.41 6.48 -3.35
N LYS A 65 8.74 7.18 -4.43
CA LYS A 65 9.40 6.57 -5.59
C LYS A 65 10.84 6.21 -5.23
N ARG A 66 11.21 4.93 -5.36
CA ARG A 66 12.55 4.42 -5.03
C ARG A 66 13.30 3.91 -6.26
N GLY A 67 13.77 4.85 -7.08
CA GLY A 67 14.59 4.52 -8.25
C GLY A 67 13.83 3.66 -9.25
N ASP A 68 14.34 2.47 -9.55
CA ASP A 68 13.77 1.53 -10.54
C ASP A 68 12.75 0.55 -9.93
N THR A 69 12.33 0.71 -8.67
CA THR A 69 11.30 -0.14 -8.06
C THR A 69 9.95 0.01 -8.77
N GLU A 70 9.26 -1.11 -8.98
CA GLU A 70 7.94 -1.14 -9.61
C GLU A 70 6.89 -0.41 -8.75
N GLY A 71 6.10 0.46 -9.38
CA GLY A 71 4.97 1.17 -8.78
C GLY A 71 5.29 2.49 -8.07
N ASP A 72 4.22 3.16 -7.65
CA ASP A 72 4.21 4.48 -7.03
C ASP A 72 4.05 4.44 -5.50
N GLY A 73 4.02 3.25 -4.91
CA GLY A 73 3.90 3.06 -3.46
C GLY A 73 3.32 1.73 -3.05
N TYR A 74 2.99 1.61 -1.76
CA TYR A 74 2.48 0.37 -1.18
C TYR A 74 1.24 0.61 -0.31
N ALA A 75 0.31 -0.34 -0.36
CA ALA A 75 -0.85 -0.41 0.53
C ALA A 75 -0.88 -1.76 1.26
N VAL A 76 -1.27 -1.75 2.54
CA VAL A 76 -1.35 -2.95 3.38
C VAL A 76 -2.80 -3.40 3.52
N TYR A 77 -3.05 -4.70 3.39
CA TYR A 77 -4.39 -5.26 3.57
C TYR A 77 -4.99 -4.97 4.96
N LEU A 78 -6.31 -4.85 5.01
CA LEU A 78 -7.04 -4.60 6.26
C LEU A 78 -7.00 -5.78 7.25
N TRP A 79 -6.78 -7.00 6.78
CA TRP A 79 -6.73 -8.21 7.59
C TRP A 79 -5.53 -9.09 7.23
N ASP A 80 -5.11 -9.91 8.17
CA ASP A 80 -4.22 -11.03 7.88
C ASP A 80 -4.97 -12.11 7.09
N ILE A 81 -4.21 -12.94 6.36
CA ILE A 81 -4.69 -14.27 6.00
C ILE A 81 -4.46 -15.25 7.16
N ALA A 82 -5.11 -16.42 7.10
CA ALA A 82 -4.84 -17.49 8.06
C ALA A 82 -3.33 -17.80 8.08
N PRO A 83 -2.73 -18.15 9.24
CA PRO A 83 -1.32 -18.48 9.31
C PRO A 83 -0.93 -19.58 8.32
N GLN A 84 0.10 -19.33 7.53
CA GLN A 84 0.59 -20.25 6.50
C GLN A 84 2.07 -20.56 6.69
N ALA A 85 2.50 -21.71 6.18
CA ALA A 85 3.92 -22.01 6.04
C ALA A 85 4.52 -21.29 4.82
N PHE A 86 5.81 -20.97 4.91
CA PHE A 86 6.57 -20.44 3.79
C PHE A 86 6.74 -21.49 2.69
N ALA A 87 6.98 -22.75 3.09
CA ALA A 87 7.11 -23.90 2.21
C ALA A 87 6.45 -25.13 2.83
N ASP A 88 5.93 -26.03 2.01
CA ASP A 88 5.39 -27.32 2.44
C ASP A 88 6.49 -28.35 2.80
N SER A 89 7.71 -28.14 2.33
CA SER A 89 8.86 -28.99 2.60
C SER A 89 10.17 -28.20 2.74
N LEU A 90 11.24 -28.85 3.21
CA LEU A 90 12.59 -28.28 3.29
C LEU A 90 13.51 -28.95 2.26
N GLY A 91 14.61 -28.29 1.92
CA GLY A 91 15.65 -28.79 1.02
C GLY A 91 15.74 -28.04 -0.31
N ILE A 92 14.77 -27.18 -0.60
CA ILE A 92 14.68 -26.40 -1.84
C ILE A 92 14.75 -24.90 -1.51
N ALA A 93 15.63 -24.19 -2.22
CA ALA A 93 15.56 -22.73 -2.31
C ALA A 93 14.52 -22.38 -3.36
N GLN A 94 13.55 -21.55 -3.02
CA GLN A 94 12.38 -21.24 -3.87
C GLN A 94 12.61 -20.00 -4.75
N GLY A 95 13.87 -19.64 -4.96
CA GLY A 95 14.26 -18.60 -5.90
C GLY A 95 13.96 -17.16 -5.47
N THR A 96 13.63 -16.93 -4.20
CA THR A 96 13.50 -15.55 -3.69
C THR A 96 14.86 -14.93 -3.39
N SER A 97 14.89 -13.61 -3.30
CA SER A 97 16.10 -12.93 -2.89
C SER A 97 16.44 -13.24 -1.42
N ALA A 98 17.74 -13.19 -1.12
CA ALA A 98 18.25 -13.15 0.25
C ALA A 98 18.67 -11.74 0.67
N ASP A 99 18.31 -10.72 -0.13
CA ASP A 99 18.67 -9.33 0.14
C ASP A 99 17.61 -8.67 1.03
N ILE A 100 17.99 -8.44 2.28
CA ILE A 100 17.11 -7.83 3.28
C ILE A 100 16.84 -6.34 3.03
N MET A 101 17.46 -5.72 2.02
CA MET A 101 17.29 -4.32 1.64
C MET A 101 16.51 -4.16 0.33
N ALA A 102 16.18 -5.26 -0.36
CA ALA A 102 15.46 -5.22 -1.62
C ALA A 102 13.94 -5.06 -1.41
N TYR A 103 13.31 -4.22 -2.23
CA TYR A 103 11.86 -4.03 -2.28
C TYR A 103 11.26 -4.92 -3.37
N ASP A 104 11.39 -6.23 -3.18
CA ASP A 104 11.15 -7.26 -4.19
C ASP A 104 10.08 -8.26 -3.75
N GLY A 105 9.18 -7.87 -2.85
CA GLY A 105 8.19 -8.79 -2.28
C GLY A 105 7.27 -9.41 -3.32
N ASN A 106 6.92 -8.65 -4.37
CA ASN A 106 6.10 -9.14 -5.48
C ASN A 106 6.85 -10.21 -6.30
N GLU A 107 8.07 -9.90 -6.74
CA GLU A 107 8.93 -10.84 -7.48
C GLU A 107 9.20 -12.11 -6.66
N ASN A 108 9.54 -11.96 -5.38
CA ASN A 108 9.74 -13.08 -4.48
C ASN A 108 8.46 -13.92 -4.36
N THR A 109 7.29 -13.30 -4.16
CA THR A 109 6.04 -14.04 -4.02
C THR A 109 5.67 -14.80 -5.29
N PHE A 110 5.94 -14.22 -6.47
CA PHE A 110 5.80 -14.93 -7.73
C PHE A 110 6.75 -16.12 -7.83
N ALA A 111 8.03 -15.97 -7.46
CA ALA A 111 8.99 -17.07 -7.45
C ALA A 111 8.57 -18.21 -6.51
N LEU A 112 8.03 -17.88 -5.33
CA LEU A 112 7.48 -18.85 -4.39
C LEU A 112 6.29 -19.62 -4.96
N TYR A 113 5.42 -18.95 -5.71
CA TYR A 113 4.26 -19.55 -6.34
C TYR A 113 4.64 -20.43 -7.55
N ASP A 114 5.63 -20.03 -8.34
CA ASP A 114 6.05 -20.72 -9.56
C ASP A 114 6.95 -21.94 -9.31
N THR A 115 7.55 -22.04 -8.10
CA THR A 115 8.42 -23.16 -7.74
C THR A 115 7.67 -24.50 -7.82
N GLN A 116 8.18 -25.43 -8.64
CA GLN A 116 7.51 -26.71 -8.91
C GLN A 116 7.92 -27.82 -7.94
N GLU A 117 9.11 -27.72 -7.36
CA GLU A 117 9.71 -28.75 -6.50
C GLU A 117 9.17 -28.73 -5.06
N THR A 118 8.64 -27.60 -4.61
CA THR A 118 8.03 -27.42 -3.28
C THR A 118 6.97 -26.32 -3.38
N ALA A 119 5.80 -26.55 -2.81
CA ALA A 119 4.73 -25.55 -2.80
C ALA A 119 4.99 -24.50 -1.70
N SER A 120 4.46 -23.30 -1.91
CA SER A 120 4.41 -22.25 -0.88
C SER A 120 2.96 -21.98 -0.47
N PRO A 121 2.49 -22.56 0.66
CA PRO A 121 1.13 -22.32 1.14
C PRO A 121 0.82 -20.84 1.35
N MET A 122 1.79 -20.05 1.80
CA MET A 122 1.61 -18.61 1.96
C MET A 122 1.49 -17.88 0.61
N ALA A 123 2.26 -18.25 -0.40
CA ALA A 123 2.17 -17.62 -1.71
C ALA A 123 0.84 -17.97 -2.37
N GLU A 124 0.42 -19.25 -2.35
CA GLU A 124 -0.89 -19.69 -2.84
C GLU A 124 -2.04 -18.92 -2.19
N ALA A 125 -2.04 -18.82 -0.85
CA ALA A 125 -3.09 -18.12 -0.12
C ALA A 125 -3.15 -16.62 -0.42
N VAL A 126 -2.01 -15.98 -0.71
CA VAL A 126 -1.98 -14.56 -1.12
C VAL A 126 -2.40 -14.38 -2.58
N PHE A 127 -2.04 -15.31 -3.46
CA PHE A 127 -2.50 -15.33 -4.85
C PHE A 127 -4.03 -15.43 -4.96
N ASP A 128 -4.69 -16.17 -4.04
CA ASP A 128 -6.15 -16.25 -4.00
C ASP A 128 -6.85 -14.90 -3.70
N LEU A 129 -6.11 -13.93 -3.15
CA LEU A 129 -6.60 -12.57 -2.93
C LEU A 129 -6.58 -11.72 -4.21
N TRP A 130 -5.91 -12.16 -5.27
CA TRP A 130 -5.78 -11.42 -6.52
C TRP A 130 -7.15 -11.23 -7.15
N ARG A 131 -7.61 -9.98 -7.15
CA ARG A 131 -8.90 -9.57 -7.68
C ARG A 131 -8.73 -8.23 -8.38
N TYR A 132 -9.50 -8.02 -9.44
CA TYR A 132 -9.64 -6.71 -10.11
C TYR A 132 -8.33 -6.07 -10.58
N GLY A 133 -7.32 -6.88 -10.93
CA GLY A 133 -6.03 -6.39 -11.43
C GLY A 133 -5.07 -5.86 -10.35
N GLN A 134 -5.36 -6.09 -9.07
CA GLN A 134 -4.47 -5.76 -7.96
C GLN A 134 -3.76 -7.03 -7.47
N SER A 135 -2.44 -7.06 -7.59
CA SER A 135 -1.60 -8.19 -7.17
C SER A 135 -1.22 -8.03 -5.70
N ALA A 136 -1.84 -8.83 -4.84
CA ALA A 136 -1.43 -8.95 -3.45
C ALA A 136 -0.15 -9.77 -3.35
N TYR A 137 0.76 -9.47 -2.44
CA TYR A 137 1.95 -10.29 -2.26
C TYR A 137 2.44 -10.29 -0.82
N VAL A 138 3.31 -11.26 -0.50
CA VAL A 138 3.98 -11.32 0.80
C VAL A 138 5.13 -10.30 0.78
N PRO A 139 5.13 -9.30 1.68
CA PRO A 139 6.14 -8.25 1.66
C PRO A 139 7.55 -8.81 1.91
N SER A 140 8.56 -8.20 1.28
CA SER A 140 9.96 -8.42 1.60
C SER A 140 10.31 -7.85 2.98
N VAL A 141 11.51 -8.16 3.48
CA VAL A 141 12.00 -7.54 4.72
C VAL A 141 12.05 -6.01 4.62
N ALA A 142 12.43 -5.46 3.47
CA ALA A 142 12.54 -4.01 3.30
C ALA A 142 11.16 -3.33 3.33
N GLU A 143 10.16 -3.94 2.67
CA GLU A 143 8.78 -3.44 2.69
C GLU A 143 8.15 -3.57 4.09
N MET A 144 8.43 -4.65 4.82
CA MET A 144 8.01 -4.80 6.22
C MET A 144 8.62 -3.72 7.14
N ARG A 145 9.84 -3.26 6.87
CA ARG A 145 10.43 -2.14 7.63
C ARG A 145 9.69 -0.83 7.39
N LEU A 146 9.29 -0.55 6.14
CA LEU A 146 8.45 0.61 5.83
C LEU A 146 7.08 0.52 6.52
N LEU A 147 6.44 -0.66 6.43
CA LEU A 147 5.16 -0.88 7.09
C LEU A 147 5.28 -0.70 8.62
N TYR A 148 6.36 -1.20 9.20
CA TYR A 148 6.67 -1.05 10.61
C TYR A 148 6.76 0.43 11.02
N THR A 149 7.46 1.29 10.27
CA THR A 149 7.58 2.72 10.64
C THR A 149 6.23 3.44 10.57
N MET A 150 5.34 3.00 9.68
CA MET A 150 4.05 3.65 9.42
C MET A 150 2.87 3.10 10.23
N ARG A 151 2.99 1.90 10.82
CA ARG A 151 1.87 1.21 11.50
C ARG A 151 1.11 2.05 12.52
N LYS A 152 1.80 2.91 13.29
CA LYS A 152 1.14 3.79 14.28
C LYS A 152 0.26 4.86 13.64
N ILE A 153 0.61 5.31 12.43
CA ILE A 153 -0.11 6.32 11.66
C ILE A 153 -1.31 5.69 10.96
N ILE A 154 -1.15 4.49 10.40
CA ILE A 154 -2.18 3.84 9.58
C ILE A 154 -3.15 2.97 10.39
N ASN A 155 -2.77 2.47 11.57
CA ASN A 155 -3.65 1.62 12.41
C ASN A 155 -5.02 2.26 12.69
N PRO A 156 -5.12 3.55 13.07
CA PRO A 156 -6.43 4.19 13.23
C PRO A 156 -7.29 4.15 11.97
N VAL A 157 -6.68 4.27 10.79
CA VAL A 157 -7.40 4.20 9.50
C VAL A 157 -7.84 2.76 9.20
N ILE A 158 -6.99 1.76 9.51
CA ILE A 158 -7.34 0.34 9.41
C ILE A 158 -8.58 0.05 10.28
N GLU A 159 -8.59 0.52 11.54
CA GLU A 159 -9.73 0.36 12.45
C GLU A 159 -11.00 1.03 11.92
N GLN A 160 -10.88 2.27 11.41
CA GLN A 160 -12.00 2.98 10.81
C GLN A 160 -12.59 2.24 9.59
N CYS A 161 -11.76 1.50 8.86
CA CYS A 161 -12.19 0.66 7.75
C CYS A 161 -12.71 -0.73 8.19
N GLY A 162 -12.76 -1.02 9.51
CA GLY A 162 -13.18 -2.31 10.07
C GLY A 162 -12.11 -3.41 10.01
N GLY A 163 -10.86 -3.05 9.69
CA GLY A 163 -9.72 -3.94 9.66
C GLY A 163 -9.16 -4.30 11.03
N GLU A 164 -8.17 -5.20 11.04
CA GLU A 164 -7.40 -5.56 12.23
C GLU A 164 -6.08 -4.75 12.27
N PRO A 165 -5.87 -3.95 13.34
CA PRO A 165 -4.63 -3.19 13.53
C PRO A 165 -3.37 -4.07 13.51
N LEU A 166 -2.28 -3.50 13.00
CA LEU A 166 -0.97 -4.15 13.09
C LEU A 166 -0.46 -4.11 14.53
N PRO A 167 0.17 -5.18 15.04
CA PRO A 167 0.68 -5.24 16.40
C PRO A 167 1.60 -4.05 16.75
N LEU A 168 1.37 -3.45 17.92
CA LEU A 168 2.23 -2.40 18.49
C LEU A 168 3.08 -2.91 19.66
N ASP A 169 2.72 -4.06 20.22
CA ASP A 169 3.44 -4.74 21.30
C ASP A 169 4.02 -6.08 20.81
N GLU A 170 4.75 -6.76 21.69
CA GLU A 170 5.53 -7.95 21.37
C GLU A 170 4.71 -9.25 21.30
N ASN A 171 3.42 -9.22 21.67
CA ASN A 171 2.58 -10.41 21.66
C ASN A 171 2.03 -10.67 20.26
N ASP A 172 2.14 -11.92 19.81
CA ASP A 172 1.59 -12.41 18.54
C ASP A 172 1.92 -11.50 17.34
N CYS A 173 3.18 -11.10 17.25
CA CYS A 173 3.62 -10.00 16.37
C CYS A 173 4.52 -10.43 15.21
N TRP A 174 4.71 -11.74 15.01
CA TRP A 174 5.63 -12.28 14.01
C TRP A 174 4.93 -12.59 12.69
N TYR A 175 5.46 -12.00 11.62
CA TYR A 175 4.94 -12.13 10.27
C TYR A 175 5.98 -12.70 9.33
N TRP A 176 5.55 -13.57 8.42
CA TRP A 176 6.40 -13.95 7.30
C TRP A 176 6.73 -12.76 6.43
N THR A 177 7.98 -12.75 5.96
CA THR A 177 8.41 -12.00 4.79
C THR A 177 8.66 -12.97 3.64
N SER A 178 8.74 -12.48 2.42
CA SER A 178 9.09 -13.29 1.24
C SER A 178 10.61 -13.49 1.04
N THR A 179 11.44 -12.92 1.91
CA THR A 179 12.91 -12.95 1.82
C THR A 179 13.48 -14.22 2.49
N GLU A 180 14.26 -15.00 1.74
CA GLU A 180 14.98 -16.17 2.26
C GLU A 180 16.22 -15.75 3.09
N VAL A 181 16.72 -16.66 3.94
CA VAL A 181 17.94 -16.40 4.73
C VAL A 181 19.18 -16.73 3.89
N GLU A 182 20.10 -15.78 3.75
CA GLU A 182 21.36 -15.97 3.02
C GLU A 182 22.12 -17.21 3.54
N LYS A 183 22.56 -18.07 2.62
CA LYS A 183 23.26 -19.36 2.87
C LYS A 183 22.42 -20.42 3.58
N GLN A 184 21.15 -20.15 3.85
CA GLN A 184 20.21 -21.09 4.48
C GLN A 184 18.87 -21.15 3.72
N GLN A 185 18.85 -20.73 2.45
CA GLN A 185 17.66 -20.62 1.61
C GLN A 185 16.87 -21.94 1.51
N THR A 186 17.55 -23.09 1.55
CA THR A 186 16.90 -24.41 1.50
C THR A 186 16.13 -24.76 2.76
N ALA A 187 16.28 -24.00 3.86
CA ALA A 187 15.73 -24.36 5.17
C ALA A 187 14.95 -23.25 5.86
N LYS A 188 15.37 -21.99 5.68
CA LYS A 188 14.88 -20.87 6.48
C LYS A 188 14.53 -19.65 5.64
N ALA A 189 13.57 -18.89 6.16
CA ALA A 189 13.21 -17.55 5.70
C ALA A 189 13.09 -16.59 6.90
N TRP A 190 12.95 -15.30 6.62
CA TRP A 190 12.86 -14.28 7.65
C TRP A 190 11.42 -14.08 8.12
N LEU A 191 11.23 -14.16 9.45
CA LEU A 191 10.12 -13.49 10.12
C LEU A 191 10.52 -12.06 10.47
N TYR A 192 9.53 -11.17 10.46
CA TYR A 192 9.65 -9.79 10.92
C TYR A 192 8.64 -9.51 12.04
N SER A 193 9.11 -8.91 13.14
CA SER A 193 8.25 -8.53 14.27
C SER A 193 7.64 -7.16 14.04
N MET A 194 6.31 -7.10 13.92
CA MET A 194 5.58 -5.83 13.89
C MET A 194 5.58 -5.14 15.26
N GLY A 195 5.81 -5.87 16.35
CA GLY A 195 5.92 -5.31 17.69
C GLY A 195 7.22 -4.55 17.92
N SER A 196 8.36 -5.20 17.62
CA SER A 196 9.70 -4.72 18.01
C SER A 196 10.58 -4.28 16.83
N GLY A 197 10.26 -4.68 15.60
CA GLY A 197 11.10 -4.46 14.42
C GLY A 197 12.26 -5.45 14.32
N ALA A 198 12.29 -6.46 15.20
CA ALA A 198 13.28 -7.54 15.15
C ALA A 198 13.02 -8.49 13.98
N MET A 199 14.09 -9.19 13.58
CA MET A 199 14.03 -10.25 12.57
C MET A 199 14.42 -11.58 13.20
N GLN A 200 13.82 -12.66 12.72
CA GLN A 200 14.11 -14.01 13.19
C GLN A 200 14.20 -15.00 12.03
N GLU A 201 15.33 -15.69 11.92
CA GLU A 201 15.46 -16.82 11.01
C GLU A 201 14.56 -17.97 11.48
N THR A 202 13.69 -18.45 10.60
CA THR A 202 12.68 -19.44 10.97
C THR A 202 12.60 -20.56 9.95
N PRO A 203 12.50 -21.84 10.36
CA PRO A 203 12.24 -22.94 9.45
C PRO A 203 10.98 -22.71 8.62
N LYS A 204 11.09 -22.86 7.29
CA LYS A 204 10.02 -22.52 6.35
C LYS A 204 8.70 -23.29 6.53
N VAL A 205 8.78 -24.47 7.12
CA VAL A 205 7.62 -25.36 7.37
C VAL A 205 6.74 -24.91 8.54
N GLN A 206 7.13 -23.88 9.29
CA GLN A 206 6.31 -23.36 10.38
C GLN A 206 5.23 -22.41 9.86
N ALA A 207 4.02 -22.52 10.40
CA ALA A 207 2.95 -21.59 10.09
C ALA A 207 3.08 -20.30 10.93
N HIS A 208 3.06 -19.14 10.28
CA HIS A 208 3.07 -17.81 10.91
C HIS A 208 2.10 -16.86 10.20
N ARG A 209 1.82 -15.72 10.82
CA ARG A 209 0.92 -14.69 10.27
C ARG A 209 1.49 -14.13 8.97
N VAL A 210 0.59 -13.71 8.08
CA VAL A 210 0.94 -13.04 6.83
C VAL A 210 -0.01 -11.87 6.66
N ARG A 211 0.55 -10.67 6.50
CA ARG A 211 -0.20 -9.46 6.17
C ARG A 211 0.20 -9.05 4.75
N PRO A 212 -0.63 -9.32 3.73
CA PRO A 212 -0.29 -9.02 2.36
C PRO A 212 -0.23 -7.51 2.11
N ILE A 213 0.55 -7.10 1.12
CA ILE A 213 0.59 -5.75 0.60
C ILE A 213 0.28 -5.72 -0.90
N ILE A 214 0.04 -4.53 -1.44
CA ILE A 214 -0.25 -4.26 -2.85
C ILE A 214 0.68 -3.14 -3.31
N THR A 215 1.25 -3.29 -4.51
CA THR A 215 1.91 -2.20 -5.23
C THR A 215 0.85 -1.30 -5.85
N ILE A 216 0.93 0.00 -5.59
CA ILE A 216 0.06 1.00 -6.20
C ILE A 216 0.68 1.39 -7.55
N ASN A 217 -0.09 1.30 -8.63
CA ASN A 217 0.31 1.76 -9.96
C ASN A 217 -0.67 2.87 -10.38
N GLU A 218 -0.19 4.10 -10.60
CA GLU A 218 -1.01 5.18 -11.18
C GLU A 218 -1.24 5.00 -12.69
#